data_AF-A0A1Z3HPU0-F1
#
_entry.id   AF-A0A1Z3HPU0-F1
#
_cell.length_a   1.000
_cell.length_b   1.000
_cell.length_c   1.000
_cell.angle_alpha   90.00
_cell.angle_beta   90.00
_cell.angle_gamma   90.00
#
_symmetry.space_group_name_H-M   'P 1'
#
loop_
_entity.id
_entity.type
_entity.pdbx_description
1 polymer ?
#
loop_
_entity_poly.entity_id
_entity_poly.type
_entity_poly.pdbx_seq_one_letter_code
_entity_poly.pdbx_strand_id
1 'polypeptide(L)'
;MIDLGHPFSRAYEELITALETQIREGVEQPDRQQIIFQSDVNTYPLPANTYALLKVSGRLEGNIVTFALGQDYRFDAANTQLVWLQDPVDGDTPRHPEAGTRFEVEYTYREQPAGLTDFNPGSVLGTLVRAFARELKLLYEQMDQAYRRAFIDEATGAALDNVVALLGVTRNLALQAKGEVTFFRQQAANQTVTIPAGTRVADESGRTFITLAEAVIPLETDEFKAQTNGIVRVNHQISELVGIWPQDANPETDPTLTTEATAPDLPFGEDEKTITLAPGVRPVGTLRIRYRPKSVMVEVEAVEPGPDGNVNSGAIAIMPTPPTGVDGVTNEAAISGGQDPEADDSLRERAKHELERSGNATLNAIKYAVLDVDGVEGVEVMDHSVDDSIPLGEVRVRYSGGDSETIRQTVNQTRAAGILAQIESITQILISGTFYLIPEPNAPDSAGSSFRSAVLTAMQALTIGQSLSLRRLNALAYGIPGLADVAEAQLNHDRPDSEDPTVQDPFLAQSTELIRPDLDNLQVQFLKAIQVAIAERASGSGNLELTLELSDRNDATVRFRQFSLNLSITVMGRLAADQPPERLSTSTPLLTFAEASTAPLTLPSDSRWDDYALLDLTIQAAAYPGLQPARHTLSLS
;
A
#
# COMPACT_ATOMS: atom_id res chain seq x y z
N MET A 1 -33.23 15.38 -6.31
CA MET A 1 -31.82 15.40 -6.72
C MET A 1 -31.44 13.94 -6.91
N ILE A 2 -30.85 13.57 -8.05
CA ILE A 2 -30.55 12.17 -8.37
C ILE A 2 -29.33 11.75 -7.57
N ASP A 3 -29.44 10.66 -6.83
CA ASP A 3 -28.39 10.08 -6.01
C ASP A 3 -27.53 9.15 -6.86
N LEU A 4 -26.20 9.27 -6.77
CA LEU A 4 -25.27 8.36 -7.45
C LEU A 4 -25.47 6.89 -7.01
N GLY A 5 -26.02 6.66 -5.82
CA GLY A 5 -26.35 5.33 -5.30
C GLY A 5 -27.59 4.67 -5.92
N HIS A 6 -28.41 5.41 -6.68
CA HIS A 6 -29.65 4.88 -7.25
C HIS A 6 -29.64 4.96 -8.78
N PRO A 7 -29.75 3.82 -9.49
CA PRO A 7 -29.80 3.85 -10.95
C PRO A 7 -31.02 4.64 -11.42
N PHE A 8 -30.87 5.40 -12.51
CA PHE A 8 -32.01 6.03 -13.21
C PHE A 8 -33.02 4.99 -13.70
N SER A 9 -32.56 3.76 -13.88
CA SER A 9 -33.32 2.66 -14.47
C SER A 9 -34.28 2.01 -13.47
N ARG A 10 -35.57 2.01 -13.80
CA ARG A 10 -36.60 1.23 -13.09
C ARG A 10 -36.60 -0.23 -13.52
N ALA A 11 -37.14 -1.12 -12.70
CA ALA A 11 -37.30 -2.51 -13.10
C ALA A 11 -38.31 -2.60 -14.27
N TYR A 12 -38.09 -3.54 -15.19
CA TYR A 12 -38.95 -3.70 -16.36
C TYR A 12 -40.41 -4.01 -15.97
N GLU A 13 -40.62 -4.82 -14.94
CA GLU A 13 -41.94 -5.16 -14.42
C GLU A 13 -42.65 -3.96 -13.76
N GLU A 14 -41.89 -3.07 -13.11
CA GLU A 14 -42.43 -1.83 -12.55
C GLU A 14 -42.90 -0.87 -13.64
N LEU A 15 -42.17 -0.80 -14.77
CA LEU A 15 -42.58 0.00 -15.92
C LEU A 15 -43.86 -0.54 -16.55
N ILE A 16 -43.97 -1.86 -16.71
CA ILE A 16 -45.20 -2.50 -17.18
C ILE A 16 -46.35 -2.15 -16.23
N THR A 17 -46.17 -2.40 -14.93
CA THR A 17 -47.20 -2.18 -13.91
C THR A 17 -47.65 -0.71 -13.88
N ALA A 18 -46.71 0.24 -13.98
CA ALA A 18 -47.01 1.66 -14.03
C ALA A 18 -47.84 2.03 -15.27
N LEU A 19 -47.46 1.53 -16.45
CA LEU A 19 -48.19 1.77 -17.70
C LEU A 19 -49.58 1.12 -17.68
N GLU A 20 -49.70 -0.12 -17.20
CA GLU A 20 -50.98 -0.79 -17.04
C GLU A 20 -51.92 -0.04 -16.08
N THR A 21 -51.37 0.47 -14.98
CA THR A 21 -52.12 1.27 -14.00
C THR A 21 -52.61 2.58 -14.62
N GLN A 22 -51.74 3.30 -15.32
CA GLN A 22 -52.09 4.54 -16.02
C GLN A 22 -53.15 4.33 -17.10
N ILE A 23 -53.11 3.21 -17.84
CA ILE A 23 -54.13 2.89 -18.87
C ILE A 23 -55.46 2.51 -18.21
N ARG A 24 -55.42 1.75 -17.11
CA ARG A 24 -56.61 1.26 -16.40
C ARG A 24 -57.34 2.38 -15.66
N GLU A 25 -56.59 3.24 -14.99
CA GLU A 25 -57.15 4.21 -14.06
C GLU A 25 -57.15 5.64 -14.61
N GLY A 26 -56.57 5.86 -15.79
CA GLY A 26 -56.39 7.17 -16.41
C GLY A 26 -55.03 7.78 -16.06
N VAL A 27 -54.50 8.58 -16.99
CA VAL A 27 -53.25 9.30 -16.79
C VAL A 27 -53.52 10.55 -15.95
N GLU A 28 -52.75 10.72 -14.87
CA GLU A 28 -52.78 11.95 -14.08
C GLU A 28 -52.18 13.11 -14.88
N GLN A 29 -52.96 14.17 -15.07
CA GLN A 29 -52.50 15.40 -15.71
C GLN A 29 -52.49 16.54 -14.69
N PRO A 30 -51.42 17.36 -14.66
CA PRO A 30 -51.38 18.54 -13.79
C PRO A 30 -52.25 19.67 -14.38
N ASP A 31 -52.93 20.40 -13.50
CA ASP A 31 -53.64 21.63 -13.81
C ASP A 31 -53.59 22.58 -12.59
N ARG A 32 -53.99 23.83 -12.78
CA ARG A 32 -53.98 24.85 -11.72
C ARG A 32 -55.22 25.71 -11.71
N GLN A 33 -55.67 26.05 -10.52
CA GLN A 33 -56.79 26.96 -10.30
C GLN A 33 -56.40 28.08 -9.33
N GLN A 34 -56.75 29.31 -9.68
CA GLN A 34 -56.60 30.46 -8.79
C GLN A 34 -57.93 30.79 -8.14
N ILE A 35 -57.92 30.92 -6.82
CA ILE A 35 -59.10 31.13 -5.99
C ILE A 35 -58.87 32.33 -5.08
N ILE A 36 -59.87 33.17 -4.87
CA ILE A 36 -59.80 34.30 -3.93
C ILE A 36 -60.11 33.77 -2.52
N PHE A 37 -59.19 34.01 -1.58
CA PHE A 37 -59.38 33.62 -0.19
C PHE A 37 -60.30 34.59 0.55
N GLN A 38 -61.28 34.04 1.26
CA GLN A 38 -62.24 34.71 2.14
C GLN A 38 -62.12 34.11 3.55
N SER A 39 -61.94 34.96 4.56
CA SER A 39 -61.66 34.53 5.94
C SER A 39 -62.85 33.86 6.65
N ASP A 40 -64.06 34.01 6.12
CA ASP A 40 -65.29 33.37 6.58
C ASP A 40 -65.58 32.03 5.88
N VAL A 41 -64.76 31.64 4.90
CA VAL A 41 -64.91 30.42 4.12
C VAL A 41 -63.71 29.50 4.32
N ASN A 42 -63.95 28.34 4.93
CA ASN A 42 -62.91 27.34 5.16
C ASN A 42 -62.79 26.32 4.03
N THR A 43 -63.76 26.26 3.11
CA THR A 43 -63.87 25.18 2.13
C THR A 43 -64.06 25.73 0.73
N TYR A 44 -63.20 25.31 -0.19
CA TYR A 44 -63.17 25.78 -1.57
C TYR A 44 -63.35 24.59 -2.53
N PRO A 45 -64.35 24.64 -3.42
CA PRO A 45 -64.56 23.57 -4.40
C PRO A 45 -63.47 23.57 -5.47
N LEU A 46 -63.02 22.37 -5.81
CA LEU A 46 -62.12 22.08 -6.93
C LEU A 46 -62.90 21.35 -8.03
N PRO A 47 -62.35 21.22 -9.26
CA PRO A 47 -63.00 20.47 -10.32
C PRO A 47 -63.34 19.03 -9.90
N ALA A 48 -64.48 18.54 -10.39
CA ALA A 48 -65.03 17.25 -9.96
C ALA A 48 -64.16 16.03 -10.29
N ASN A 49 -63.14 16.20 -11.15
CA ASN A 49 -62.17 15.17 -11.54
C ASN A 49 -60.80 15.33 -10.86
N THR A 50 -60.65 16.26 -9.91
CA THR A 50 -59.41 16.41 -9.14
C THR A 50 -59.10 15.14 -8.36
N TYR A 51 -57.92 14.58 -8.58
CA TYR A 51 -57.43 13.35 -7.99
C TYR A 51 -56.52 13.61 -6.77
N ALA A 52 -55.56 14.52 -6.90
CA ALA A 52 -54.65 14.87 -5.80
C ALA A 52 -54.21 16.35 -5.89
N LEU A 53 -53.78 16.92 -4.76
CA LEU A 53 -53.18 18.24 -4.71
C LEU A 53 -51.65 18.11 -4.78
N LEU A 54 -51.02 18.89 -5.66
CA LEU A 54 -49.57 18.97 -5.80
C LEU A 54 -48.99 20.05 -4.91
N LYS A 55 -49.61 21.24 -4.93
CA LYS A 55 -49.12 22.42 -4.23
C LYS A 55 -50.23 23.43 -4.03
N VAL A 56 -50.24 24.06 -2.86
CA VAL A 56 -51.11 25.21 -2.58
C VAL A 56 -50.21 26.37 -2.17
N SER A 57 -50.33 27.50 -2.86
CA SER A 57 -49.52 28.68 -2.56
C SER A 57 -50.34 29.96 -2.58
N GLY A 58 -49.97 30.93 -1.77
CA GLY A 58 -50.73 32.18 -1.64
C GLY A 58 -49.98 33.20 -0.80
N ARG A 59 -50.56 34.38 -0.66
CA ARG A 59 -49.91 35.48 0.05
C ARG A 59 -50.13 35.37 1.55
N LEU A 60 -49.07 35.46 2.34
CA LEU A 60 -49.08 35.54 3.80
C LEU A 60 -48.00 36.53 4.25
N GLU A 61 -48.37 37.53 5.05
CA GLU A 61 -47.51 38.62 5.53
C GLU A 61 -46.70 39.34 4.42
N GLY A 62 -47.34 39.55 3.27
CA GLY A 62 -46.74 40.20 2.11
C GLY A 62 -45.87 39.31 1.23
N ASN A 63 -45.59 38.07 1.63
CA ASN A 63 -44.78 37.10 0.87
C ASN A 63 -45.64 36.00 0.25
N ILE A 64 -45.20 35.41 -0.86
CA ILE A 64 -45.82 34.19 -1.40
C ILE A 64 -45.24 32.98 -0.66
N VAL A 65 -46.12 32.23 0.00
CA VAL A 65 -45.77 31.07 0.81
C VAL A 65 -46.47 29.83 0.22
N THR A 66 -45.81 28.67 0.33
CA THR A 66 -46.44 27.37 0.05
C THR A 66 -46.99 26.79 1.35
N PHE A 67 -48.25 26.40 1.34
CA PHE A 67 -48.95 25.84 2.48
C PHE A 67 -48.73 24.32 2.55
N ALA A 68 -48.69 23.77 3.75
CA ALA A 68 -48.43 22.37 4.01
C ALA A 68 -49.72 21.55 4.13
N LEU A 69 -49.80 20.44 3.37
CA LEU A 69 -50.90 19.47 3.45
C LEU A 69 -50.89 18.78 4.82
N GLY A 70 -52.04 18.71 5.47
CA GLY A 70 -52.23 18.14 6.81
C GLY A 70 -51.93 19.09 7.97
N GLN A 71 -51.23 20.21 7.72
CA GLN A 71 -50.94 21.25 8.72
C GLN A 71 -51.78 22.51 8.49
N ASP A 72 -51.78 23.04 7.27
CA ASP A 72 -52.47 24.29 6.92
C ASP A 72 -53.82 24.01 6.26
N TYR A 73 -53.89 22.96 5.43
CA TYR A 73 -55.11 22.53 4.74
C TYR A 73 -55.17 21.01 4.59
N ARG A 74 -56.35 20.48 4.31
CA ARG A 74 -56.57 19.08 3.90
C ARG A 74 -57.36 19.02 2.59
N PHE A 75 -57.18 17.95 1.83
CA PHE A 75 -57.98 17.65 0.64
C PHE A 75 -59.11 16.68 1.00
N ASP A 76 -60.36 17.10 0.80
CA ASP A 76 -61.52 16.21 0.88
C ASP A 76 -61.77 15.61 -0.51
N ALA A 77 -61.19 14.43 -0.73
CA ALA A 77 -61.31 13.72 -2.00
C ALA A 77 -62.75 13.26 -2.30
N ALA A 78 -63.60 13.06 -1.29
CA ALA A 78 -64.97 12.58 -1.50
C ALA A 78 -65.86 13.68 -2.11
N ASN A 79 -65.58 14.94 -1.79
CA ASN A 79 -66.34 16.10 -2.26
C ASN A 79 -65.57 16.99 -3.25
N THR A 80 -64.31 16.63 -3.57
CA THR A 80 -63.34 17.41 -4.36
C THR A 80 -63.19 18.85 -3.85
N GLN A 81 -62.82 19.01 -2.58
CA GLN A 81 -62.70 20.33 -1.94
C GLN A 81 -61.39 20.48 -1.19
N LEU A 82 -60.83 21.69 -1.20
CA LEU A 82 -59.76 22.10 -0.30
C LEU A 82 -60.38 22.65 0.98
N VAL A 83 -59.93 22.17 2.14
CA VAL A 83 -60.41 22.60 3.46
C VAL A 83 -59.24 23.18 4.27
N TRP A 84 -59.29 24.47 4.58
CA TRP A 84 -58.35 25.11 5.51
C TRP A 84 -58.60 24.62 6.94
N LEU A 85 -57.52 24.30 7.65
CA LEU A 85 -57.59 23.83 9.02
C LEU A 85 -57.68 25.02 9.98
N GLN A 86 -58.65 24.99 10.89
CA GLN A 86 -58.86 26.08 11.87
C GLN A 86 -58.08 25.88 13.16
N ASP A 87 -57.63 24.66 13.45
CA ASP A 87 -56.81 24.30 14.61
C ASP A 87 -55.66 23.38 14.11
N PRO A 88 -54.44 23.91 13.91
CA PRO A 88 -53.29 23.10 13.51
C PRO A 88 -52.95 22.07 14.60
N VAL A 89 -52.42 20.92 14.17
CA VAL A 89 -52.13 19.76 15.03
C VAL A 89 -51.15 20.07 16.18
N ASP A 90 -50.34 21.14 16.07
CA ASP A 90 -49.27 21.49 17.02
C ASP A 90 -49.52 22.78 17.85
N GLY A 91 -50.76 23.30 17.89
CA GLY A 91 -51.10 24.48 18.71
C GLY A 91 -50.55 25.82 18.17
N ASP A 92 -50.10 25.82 16.92
CA ASP A 92 -49.60 27.00 16.22
C ASP A 92 -50.76 27.85 15.65
N THR A 93 -50.48 29.10 15.24
CA THR A 93 -51.53 29.97 14.67
C THR A 93 -52.00 29.42 13.31
N PRO A 94 -53.30 29.37 12.99
CA PRO A 94 -53.78 28.84 11.71
C PRO A 94 -53.18 29.62 10.55
N ARG A 95 -52.46 28.93 9.65
CA ARG A 95 -51.83 29.56 8.48
C ARG A 95 -52.73 29.39 7.27
N HIS A 96 -53.21 30.52 6.77
CA HIS A 96 -54.01 30.60 5.55
C HIS A 96 -53.62 31.87 4.77
N PRO A 97 -54.00 32.00 3.49
CA PRO A 97 -53.74 33.21 2.73
C PRO A 97 -54.35 34.46 3.39
N GLU A 98 -53.82 35.64 3.06
CA GLU A 98 -54.41 36.91 3.47
C GLU A 98 -55.80 37.09 2.85
N ALA A 99 -56.75 37.58 3.65
CA ALA A 99 -58.12 37.85 3.20
C ALA A 99 -58.15 38.75 1.95
N GLY A 100 -58.90 38.34 0.93
CA GLY A 100 -59.03 39.06 -0.33
C GLY A 100 -57.89 38.84 -1.33
N THR A 101 -56.85 38.09 -0.99
CA THR A 101 -55.77 37.72 -1.92
C THR A 101 -56.09 36.44 -2.68
N ARG A 102 -55.42 36.22 -3.82
CA ARG A 102 -55.52 34.97 -4.58
C ARG A 102 -54.53 33.95 -4.05
N PHE A 103 -54.97 32.72 -3.92
CA PHE A 103 -54.11 31.55 -3.76
C PHE A 103 -54.26 30.63 -4.98
N GLU A 104 -53.18 29.96 -5.33
CA GLU A 104 -53.10 29.02 -6.43
C GLU A 104 -53.05 27.59 -5.87
N VAL A 105 -53.90 26.74 -6.43
CA VAL A 105 -53.97 25.31 -6.16
C VAL A 105 -53.52 24.60 -7.42
N GLU A 106 -52.36 23.97 -7.36
CA GLU A 106 -51.89 23.01 -8.36
C GLU A 106 -52.40 21.62 -7.96
N TYR A 107 -53.08 20.94 -8.87
CA TYR A 107 -53.68 19.63 -8.64
C TYR A 107 -53.46 18.71 -9.84
N THR A 108 -53.58 17.41 -9.63
CA THR A 108 -53.73 16.44 -10.72
C THR A 108 -55.20 16.08 -10.89
N TYR A 109 -55.60 15.84 -12.13
CA TYR A 109 -56.88 15.23 -12.45
C TYR A 109 -56.63 13.98 -13.31
N ARG A 110 -57.55 13.02 -13.26
CA ARG A 110 -57.53 11.87 -14.16
C ARG A 110 -58.61 12.03 -15.21
N GLU A 111 -58.24 11.85 -16.47
CA GLU A 111 -59.21 11.70 -17.55
C GLU A 111 -60.02 10.41 -17.34
N GLN A 112 -61.23 10.36 -17.89
CA GLN A 112 -62.03 9.14 -17.83
C GLN A 112 -61.26 7.99 -18.50
N PRO A 113 -61.07 6.85 -17.82
CA PRO A 113 -60.33 5.73 -18.38
C PRO A 113 -61.03 5.21 -19.63
N ALA A 114 -60.26 4.89 -20.67
CA ALA A 114 -60.78 4.44 -21.96
C ALA A 114 -61.47 3.05 -21.93
N GLY A 115 -61.57 2.41 -20.76
CA GLY A 115 -62.18 1.09 -20.57
C GLY A 115 -61.32 -0.08 -21.04
N LEU A 116 -60.02 0.16 -21.28
CA LEU A 116 -59.06 -0.84 -21.75
C LEU A 116 -58.54 -1.70 -20.57
N THR A 117 -58.82 -3.01 -20.59
CA THR A 117 -58.56 -3.88 -19.43
C THR A 117 -57.83 -5.19 -19.73
N ASP A 118 -57.67 -5.59 -20.99
CA ASP A 118 -57.03 -6.86 -21.35
C ASP A 118 -55.51 -6.72 -21.52
N PHE A 119 -54.76 -7.04 -20.47
CA PHE A 119 -53.29 -7.03 -20.45
C PHE A 119 -52.66 -8.44 -20.46
N ASN A 120 -53.49 -9.48 -20.68
CA ASN A 120 -53.03 -10.86 -20.66
C ASN A 120 -51.93 -11.12 -21.72
N PRO A 121 -51.08 -12.13 -21.51
CA PRO A 121 -50.12 -12.56 -22.54
C PRO A 121 -50.85 -12.86 -23.86
N GLY A 122 -50.43 -12.20 -24.94
CA GLY A 122 -51.03 -12.34 -26.27
C GLY A 122 -52.13 -11.33 -26.61
N SER A 123 -52.58 -10.50 -25.66
CA SER A 123 -53.50 -9.39 -25.99
C SER A 123 -52.78 -8.30 -26.79
N VAL A 124 -53.51 -7.57 -27.64
CA VAL A 124 -52.94 -6.47 -28.44
C VAL A 124 -52.39 -5.39 -27.51
N LEU A 125 -53.17 -4.99 -26.51
CA LEU A 125 -52.80 -3.95 -25.55
C LEU A 125 -51.62 -4.38 -24.66
N GLY A 126 -51.65 -5.60 -24.13
CA GLY A 126 -50.57 -6.13 -23.32
C GLY A 126 -49.27 -6.30 -24.12
N THR A 127 -49.36 -6.63 -25.42
CA THR A 127 -48.20 -6.66 -26.31
C THR A 127 -47.61 -5.27 -26.51
N LEU A 128 -48.45 -4.25 -26.77
CA LEU A 128 -48.01 -2.86 -26.95
C LEU A 128 -47.38 -2.28 -25.68
N VAL A 129 -47.97 -2.52 -24.50
CA VAL A 129 -47.42 -2.05 -23.22
C VAL A 129 -46.03 -2.64 -22.98
N ARG A 130 -45.85 -3.95 -23.20
CA ARG A 130 -44.54 -4.60 -23.03
C ARG A 130 -43.50 -4.11 -24.04
N ALA A 131 -43.89 -3.91 -25.30
CA ALA A 131 -43.01 -3.33 -26.32
C ALA A 131 -42.56 -1.91 -25.93
N PHE A 132 -43.50 -1.07 -25.48
CA PHE A 132 -43.18 0.30 -25.05
C PHE A 132 -42.33 0.32 -23.77
N ALA A 133 -42.68 -0.51 -22.78
CA ALA A 133 -41.88 -0.66 -21.56
C ALA A 133 -40.44 -1.12 -21.87
N ARG A 134 -40.25 -1.92 -22.92
CA ARG A 134 -38.93 -2.41 -23.34
C ARG A 134 -38.08 -1.28 -23.91
N GLU A 135 -38.65 -0.47 -24.79
CA GLU A 135 -37.96 0.71 -25.34
C GLU A 135 -37.69 1.75 -24.26
N LEU A 136 -38.63 1.97 -23.35
CA LEU A 136 -38.45 2.90 -22.23
C LEU A 136 -37.36 2.43 -21.26
N LYS A 137 -37.28 1.11 -21.00
CA LYS A 137 -36.22 0.50 -20.21
C LYS A 137 -34.85 0.72 -20.86
N LEU A 138 -34.73 0.48 -22.16
CA LEU A 138 -33.50 0.72 -22.92
C LEU A 138 -33.09 2.20 -22.83
N LEU A 139 -34.03 3.12 -23.00
CA LEU A 139 -33.76 4.55 -22.87
C LEU A 139 -33.24 4.92 -21.47
N TYR A 140 -33.87 4.41 -20.41
CA TYR A 140 -33.41 4.68 -19.04
C TYR A 140 -32.03 4.09 -18.74
N GLU A 141 -31.71 2.90 -19.27
CA GLU A 141 -30.37 2.33 -19.16
C GLU A 141 -29.32 3.17 -19.91
N GLN A 142 -29.64 3.65 -21.11
CA GLN A 142 -28.75 4.51 -21.89
C GLN A 142 -28.52 5.86 -21.20
N MET A 143 -29.57 6.46 -20.61
CA MET A 143 -29.45 7.69 -19.84
C MET A 143 -28.61 7.51 -18.58
N ASP A 144 -28.78 6.39 -17.86
CA ASP A 144 -27.95 6.05 -16.69
C ASP A 144 -26.47 5.95 -17.07
N GLN A 145 -26.17 5.22 -18.14
CA GLN A 145 -24.81 5.10 -18.65
C GLN A 145 -24.22 6.45 -19.11
N ALA A 146 -25.01 7.27 -19.81
CA ALA A 146 -24.58 8.60 -20.25
C ALA A 146 -24.23 9.50 -19.07
N TYR A 147 -25.02 9.45 -17.98
CA TYR A 147 -24.73 10.17 -16.76
C TYR A 147 -23.47 9.65 -16.06
N ARG A 148 -23.34 8.33 -15.87
CA ARG A 148 -22.18 7.71 -15.22
C ARG A 148 -20.87 8.01 -15.95
N ARG A 149 -20.88 8.02 -17.28
CA ARG A 149 -19.71 8.37 -18.11
C ARG A 149 -19.18 9.78 -17.89
N ALA A 150 -19.94 10.67 -17.26
CA ALA A 150 -19.47 12.03 -16.92
C ALA A 150 -18.62 12.07 -15.64
N PHE A 151 -18.62 11.01 -14.83
CA PHE A 151 -17.89 10.95 -13.56
C PHE A 151 -16.60 10.17 -13.72
N ILE A 152 -15.49 10.73 -13.24
CA ILE A 152 -14.15 10.15 -13.40
C ILE A 152 -14.04 8.74 -12.82
N ASP A 153 -14.76 8.45 -11.73
CA ASP A 153 -14.74 7.15 -11.06
C ASP A 153 -15.46 6.04 -11.84
N GLU A 154 -16.46 6.40 -12.64
CA GLU A 154 -17.33 5.45 -13.35
C GLU A 154 -17.05 5.42 -14.86
N ALA A 155 -16.40 6.45 -15.40
CA ALA A 155 -16.08 6.55 -16.81
C ALA A 155 -15.03 5.49 -17.22
N THR A 156 -15.20 4.94 -18.42
CA THR A 156 -14.32 3.93 -19.03
C THR A 156 -14.07 4.25 -20.51
N GLY A 157 -12.94 3.76 -21.04
CA GLY A 157 -12.50 3.96 -22.42
C GLY A 157 -12.51 5.43 -22.84
N ALA A 158 -13.08 5.72 -24.03
CA ALA A 158 -13.11 7.07 -24.60
C ALA A 158 -13.84 8.10 -23.73
N ALA A 159 -14.80 7.68 -22.89
CA ALA A 159 -15.44 8.60 -21.96
C ALA A 159 -14.45 9.07 -20.88
N LEU A 160 -13.66 8.15 -20.33
CA LEU A 160 -12.61 8.47 -19.35
C LEU A 160 -11.57 9.38 -19.98
N ASP A 161 -11.12 9.08 -21.20
CA ASP A 161 -10.14 9.90 -21.93
C ASP A 161 -10.62 11.35 -22.09
N ASN A 162 -11.91 11.56 -22.40
CA ASN A 162 -12.50 12.90 -22.50
C ASN A 162 -12.58 13.62 -21.14
N VAL A 163 -12.90 12.91 -20.06
CA VAL A 163 -12.98 13.47 -18.71
C VAL A 163 -11.60 13.91 -18.23
N VAL A 164 -10.58 13.05 -18.37
CA VAL A 164 -9.21 13.37 -17.92
C VAL A 164 -8.53 14.40 -18.82
N ALA A 165 -8.93 14.52 -20.08
CA ALA A 165 -8.44 15.58 -20.98
C ALA A 165 -8.78 17.00 -20.47
N LEU A 166 -9.87 17.17 -19.71
CA LEU A 166 -10.20 18.45 -19.05
C LEU A 166 -9.14 18.85 -18.02
N LEU A 167 -8.41 17.88 -17.47
CA LEU A 167 -7.31 18.07 -16.52
C LEU A 167 -5.94 18.19 -17.23
N GLY A 168 -5.90 18.18 -18.56
CA GLY A 168 -4.66 18.18 -19.33
C GLY A 168 -3.93 16.83 -19.35
N VAL A 169 -4.56 15.77 -18.86
CA VAL A 169 -4.01 14.42 -18.83
C VAL A 169 -4.40 13.66 -20.09
N THR A 170 -3.46 12.95 -20.70
CA THR A 170 -3.69 12.08 -21.86
C THR A 170 -3.17 10.68 -21.60
N ARG A 171 -3.82 9.65 -22.15
CA ARG A 171 -3.47 8.24 -21.96
C ARG A 171 -2.12 7.90 -22.62
N ASN A 172 -1.29 7.15 -21.91
CA ASN A 172 -0.09 6.60 -22.52
C ASN A 172 -0.47 5.50 -23.52
N LEU A 173 -0.04 5.67 -24.77
CA LEU A 173 -0.34 4.74 -25.86
C LEU A 173 0.53 3.49 -25.79
N ALA A 174 0.07 2.44 -26.47
CA ALA A 174 0.83 1.21 -26.63
C ALA A 174 2.19 1.47 -27.29
N LEU A 175 3.24 0.82 -26.79
CA LEU A 175 4.59 0.94 -27.33
C LEU A 175 4.93 -0.25 -28.22
N GLN A 176 5.69 0.00 -29.29
CA GLN A 176 6.22 -1.04 -30.17
C GLN A 176 7.52 -1.60 -29.61
N ALA A 177 7.71 -2.91 -29.74
CA ALA A 177 8.96 -3.55 -29.36
C ALA A 177 10.08 -3.16 -30.33
N LYS A 178 11.27 -2.89 -29.77
CA LYS A 178 12.47 -2.49 -30.50
C LYS A 178 13.64 -3.40 -30.15
N GLY A 179 14.53 -3.58 -31.11
CA GLY A 179 15.72 -4.41 -30.95
C GLY A 179 16.51 -4.47 -32.24
N GLU A 180 17.48 -5.39 -32.30
CA GLU A 180 18.36 -5.54 -33.44
C GLU A 180 18.20 -6.93 -34.08
N VAL A 181 18.27 -6.96 -35.40
CA VAL A 181 18.37 -8.20 -36.18
C VAL A 181 19.66 -8.22 -36.97
N THR A 182 20.25 -9.40 -37.06
CA THR A 182 21.46 -9.69 -37.82
C THR A 182 21.07 -10.39 -39.10
N PHE A 183 21.24 -9.70 -40.22
CA PHE A 183 21.16 -10.32 -41.55
C PHE A 183 22.49 -10.96 -41.88
N PHE A 184 22.47 -12.17 -42.44
CA PHE A 184 23.69 -12.91 -42.76
C PHE A 184 23.60 -13.66 -44.08
N ARG A 185 24.78 -14.06 -44.58
CA ARG A 185 24.97 -14.90 -45.76
C ARG A 185 25.91 -16.06 -45.44
N GLN A 186 25.81 -17.16 -46.16
CA GLN A 186 26.64 -18.35 -45.95
C GLN A 186 28.05 -18.22 -46.56
N GLN A 187 28.22 -17.42 -47.61
CA GLN A 187 29.50 -17.24 -48.31
C GLN A 187 29.87 -15.75 -48.45
N ALA A 188 31.16 -15.45 -48.53
CA ALA A 188 31.65 -14.10 -48.85
C ALA A 188 31.08 -13.64 -50.21
N ALA A 189 30.54 -12.42 -50.28
CA ALA A 189 30.05 -11.88 -51.54
C ALA A 189 31.18 -11.20 -52.32
N ASN A 190 31.04 -11.23 -53.64
CA ASN A 190 31.90 -10.49 -54.59
C ASN A 190 31.38 -9.07 -54.86
N GLN A 191 30.30 -8.65 -54.18
CA GLN A 191 29.75 -7.29 -54.26
C GLN A 191 29.19 -6.86 -52.90
N THR A 192 29.11 -5.54 -52.69
CA THR A 192 28.43 -4.95 -51.53
C THR A 192 26.93 -5.27 -51.57
N VAL A 193 26.37 -5.66 -50.43
CA VAL A 193 24.93 -5.94 -50.28
C VAL A 193 24.29 -4.87 -49.43
N THR A 194 23.19 -4.29 -49.91
CA THR A 194 22.42 -3.28 -49.19
C THR A 194 21.09 -3.85 -48.73
N ILE A 195 20.76 -3.63 -47.46
CA ILE A 195 19.47 -3.93 -46.83
C ILE A 195 18.74 -2.59 -46.68
N PRO A 196 17.69 -2.33 -47.48
CA PRO A 196 16.94 -1.08 -47.39
C PRO A 196 16.24 -0.92 -46.04
N ALA A 197 16.01 0.34 -45.63
CA ALA A 197 15.04 0.65 -44.59
C ALA A 197 13.63 0.16 -44.99
N GLY A 198 12.85 -0.31 -44.02
CA GLY A 198 11.52 -0.88 -44.26
C GLY A 198 11.52 -2.35 -44.73
N THR A 199 12.67 -3.03 -44.71
CA THR A 199 12.75 -4.47 -44.96
C THR A 199 11.97 -5.22 -43.88
N ARG A 200 11.06 -6.12 -44.28
CA ARG A 200 10.22 -6.89 -43.35
C ARG A 200 10.89 -8.19 -42.93
N VAL A 201 10.86 -8.47 -41.64
CA VAL A 201 11.30 -9.74 -41.03
C VAL A 201 10.22 -10.25 -40.08
N ALA A 202 10.20 -11.55 -39.83
CA ALA A 202 9.17 -12.19 -39.01
C ALA A 202 9.69 -13.38 -38.21
N ASP A 203 8.95 -13.73 -37.16
CA ASP A 203 9.12 -14.99 -36.44
C ASP A 203 8.24 -16.10 -37.04
N GLU A 204 8.37 -17.33 -36.51
CA GLU A 204 7.56 -18.48 -36.94
C GLU A 204 6.06 -18.32 -36.65
N SER A 205 5.69 -17.47 -35.69
CA SER A 205 4.29 -17.19 -35.33
C SER A 205 3.64 -16.13 -36.23
N GLY A 206 4.40 -15.52 -37.15
CA GLY A 206 3.90 -14.52 -38.10
C GLY A 206 3.95 -13.07 -37.59
N ARG A 207 4.61 -12.80 -36.45
CA ARG A 207 4.82 -11.45 -35.93
C ARG A 207 5.86 -10.73 -36.79
N THR A 208 5.53 -9.52 -37.26
CA THR A 208 6.36 -8.81 -38.24
C THR A 208 7.06 -7.59 -37.67
N PHE A 209 8.29 -7.37 -38.12
CA PHE A 209 9.14 -6.23 -37.77
C PHE A 209 9.68 -5.57 -39.04
N ILE A 210 10.01 -4.29 -38.97
CA ILE A 210 10.57 -3.51 -40.08
C ILE A 210 11.92 -2.91 -39.69
N THR A 211 12.87 -2.87 -40.62
CA THR A 211 14.16 -2.18 -40.40
C THR A 211 13.97 -0.67 -40.38
N LEU A 212 14.59 0.00 -39.41
CA LEU A 212 14.48 1.45 -39.22
C LEU A 212 15.44 2.25 -40.11
N ALA A 213 16.57 1.64 -40.47
CA ALA A 213 17.60 2.27 -41.28
C ALA A 213 18.12 1.32 -42.37
N GLU A 214 18.76 1.91 -43.38
CA GLU A 214 19.52 1.16 -44.36
C GLU A 214 20.80 0.62 -43.72
N ALA A 215 21.15 -0.63 -44.04
CA ALA A 215 22.38 -1.26 -43.61
C ALA A 215 23.11 -1.93 -44.77
N VAL A 216 24.43 -2.06 -44.65
CA VAL A 216 25.28 -2.53 -45.74
C VAL A 216 26.22 -3.61 -45.22
N ILE A 217 26.31 -4.72 -45.95
CA ILE A 217 27.38 -5.72 -45.79
C ILE A 217 28.47 -5.38 -46.82
N PRO A 218 29.56 -4.71 -46.42
CA PRO A 218 30.62 -4.33 -47.35
C PRO A 218 31.44 -5.55 -47.80
N LEU A 219 32.25 -5.35 -48.83
CA LEU A 219 33.23 -6.36 -49.28
C LEU A 219 34.30 -6.62 -48.22
N GLU A 220 34.77 -5.55 -47.58
CA GLU A 220 35.82 -5.56 -46.59
C GLU A 220 35.55 -4.43 -45.60
N THR A 221 35.84 -4.67 -44.33
CA THR A 221 35.70 -3.67 -43.27
C THR A 221 36.92 -3.68 -42.36
N ASP A 222 37.26 -2.50 -41.85
CA ASP A 222 38.24 -2.33 -40.80
C ASP A 222 37.50 -2.03 -39.48
N GLU A 223 37.74 -2.84 -38.45
CA GLU A 223 37.30 -2.57 -37.08
C GLU A 223 38.49 -2.29 -36.17
N PHE A 224 38.29 -1.40 -35.19
CA PHE A 224 39.30 -1.05 -34.21
C PHE A 224 38.88 -1.55 -32.84
N LYS A 225 39.57 -2.57 -32.33
CA LYS A 225 39.23 -3.26 -31.07
C LYS A 225 40.45 -3.46 -30.20
N ALA A 226 40.30 -3.29 -28.89
CA ALA A 226 41.32 -3.69 -27.92
C ALA A 226 41.26 -5.20 -27.69
N GLN A 227 42.40 -5.81 -27.37
CA GLN A 227 42.49 -7.22 -26.99
C GLN A 227 42.44 -7.38 -25.46
N THR A 228 41.73 -8.41 -24.97
CA THR A 228 41.73 -8.82 -23.57
C THR A 228 42.28 -10.23 -23.47
N ASN A 229 43.45 -10.40 -22.83
CA ASN A 229 44.11 -11.70 -22.70
C ASN A 229 44.34 -12.46 -24.02
N GLY A 230 44.59 -11.74 -25.11
CA GLY A 230 44.78 -12.28 -26.46
C GLY A 230 43.48 -12.47 -27.24
N ILE A 231 42.31 -12.12 -26.68
CA ILE A 231 41.01 -12.27 -27.34
C ILE A 231 40.54 -10.92 -27.88
N VAL A 232 40.12 -10.91 -29.14
CA VAL A 232 39.51 -9.77 -29.83
C VAL A 232 38.13 -10.20 -30.33
N ARG A 233 37.10 -9.36 -30.15
CA ARG A 233 35.74 -9.64 -30.63
C ARG A 233 35.28 -8.52 -31.58
N VAL A 234 34.98 -8.89 -32.82
CA VAL A 234 34.43 -7.97 -33.84
C VAL A 234 32.90 -7.91 -33.75
N ASN A 235 32.29 -6.89 -34.34
CA ASN A 235 30.83 -6.70 -34.30
C ASN A 235 30.09 -7.67 -35.23
N HIS A 236 30.65 -7.92 -36.43
CA HIS A 236 30.00 -8.71 -37.48
C HIS A 236 30.65 -10.09 -37.63
N GLN A 237 29.88 -11.07 -38.09
CA GLN A 237 30.41 -12.39 -38.39
C GLN A 237 31.42 -12.30 -39.53
N ILE A 238 32.57 -12.95 -39.35
CA ILE A 238 33.69 -12.99 -40.26
C ILE A 238 33.45 -14.10 -41.28
N SER A 239 33.54 -13.76 -42.57
CA SER A 239 33.65 -14.76 -43.63
C SER A 239 35.10 -15.11 -43.93
N GLU A 240 35.98 -14.11 -43.94
CA GLU A 240 37.40 -14.24 -44.25
C GLU A 240 38.16 -13.19 -43.44
N LEU A 241 39.11 -13.62 -42.61
CA LEU A 241 40.00 -12.71 -41.88
C LEU A 241 41.14 -12.30 -42.81
N VAL A 242 41.21 -11.03 -43.17
CA VAL A 242 42.27 -10.49 -44.04
C VAL A 242 43.55 -10.28 -43.22
N GLY A 243 43.42 -9.74 -42.00
CA GLY A 243 44.53 -9.65 -41.07
C GLY A 243 44.25 -8.80 -39.83
N ILE A 244 45.22 -8.78 -38.93
CA ILE A 244 45.21 -8.00 -37.69
C ILE A 244 46.54 -7.28 -37.53
N TRP A 245 46.48 -6.01 -37.19
CA TRP A 245 47.67 -5.18 -36.97
C TRP A 245 47.53 -4.28 -35.74
N PRO A 246 48.62 -3.79 -35.15
CA PRO A 246 48.59 -2.60 -34.32
C PRO A 246 47.91 -1.44 -35.07
N GLN A 247 47.17 -0.57 -34.37
CA GLN A 247 46.42 0.53 -34.99
C GLN A 247 47.26 1.41 -35.94
N ASP A 248 48.54 1.64 -35.61
CA ASP A 248 49.43 2.53 -36.35
C ASP A 248 50.18 1.85 -37.51
N ALA A 249 50.02 0.54 -37.69
CA ALA A 249 50.71 -0.21 -38.74
C ALA A 249 50.02 -0.02 -40.11
N ASN A 250 50.80 -0.13 -41.18
CA ASN A 250 50.31 -0.08 -42.54
C ASN A 250 49.93 -1.50 -43.03
N PRO A 251 48.62 -1.80 -43.25
CA PRO A 251 48.18 -3.15 -43.62
C PRO A 251 48.71 -3.65 -44.95
N GLU A 252 49.10 -2.74 -45.85
CA GLU A 252 49.59 -3.07 -47.19
C GLU A 252 51.07 -3.51 -47.20
N THR A 253 51.82 -3.18 -46.13
CA THR A 253 53.28 -3.42 -46.08
C THR A 253 53.72 -4.18 -44.83
N ASP A 254 53.00 -4.05 -43.71
CA ASP A 254 53.38 -4.65 -42.44
C ASP A 254 52.75 -6.05 -42.27
N PRO A 255 53.49 -7.01 -41.67
CA PRO A 255 52.97 -8.36 -41.48
C PRO A 255 51.82 -8.39 -40.47
N THR A 256 50.81 -9.22 -40.73
CA THR A 256 49.71 -9.47 -39.78
C THR A 256 50.23 -10.15 -38.52
N LEU A 257 49.62 -9.82 -37.38
CA LEU A 257 49.84 -10.53 -36.13
C LEU A 257 49.39 -11.99 -36.27
N THR A 258 50.14 -12.91 -35.65
CA THR A 258 49.84 -14.34 -35.67
C THR A 258 48.63 -14.64 -34.80
N THR A 259 47.63 -15.31 -35.37
CA THR A 259 46.43 -15.80 -34.67
C THR A 259 46.53 -17.32 -34.40
N GLU A 260 45.81 -17.78 -33.38
CA GLU A 260 45.54 -19.19 -33.14
C GLU A 260 44.20 -19.57 -33.76
N ALA A 261 44.21 -20.58 -34.63
CA ALA A 261 42.99 -21.16 -35.16
C ALA A 261 42.25 -21.93 -34.07
N THR A 262 40.93 -21.72 -33.97
CA THR A 262 40.10 -22.45 -33.00
C THR A 262 39.62 -23.80 -33.54
N ALA A 263 39.65 -23.99 -34.87
CA ALA A 263 39.38 -25.24 -35.58
C ALA A 263 40.26 -25.33 -36.85
N PRO A 264 40.43 -26.50 -37.47
CA PRO A 264 41.14 -26.63 -38.75
C PRO A 264 40.54 -25.68 -39.79
N ASP A 265 41.37 -24.83 -40.40
CA ASP A 265 41.00 -23.86 -41.44
C ASP A 265 40.08 -22.69 -40.99
N LEU A 266 39.90 -22.48 -39.68
CA LEU A 266 39.14 -21.35 -39.11
C LEU A 266 40.04 -20.48 -38.20
N PRO A 267 40.59 -19.36 -38.70
CA PRO A 267 41.47 -18.46 -37.93
C PRO A 267 40.72 -17.60 -36.89
N PHE A 268 39.42 -17.83 -36.72
CA PHE A 268 38.51 -17.18 -35.78
C PHE A 268 37.63 -18.24 -35.09
N GLY A 269 36.91 -17.85 -34.04
CA GLY A 269 36.08 -18.70 -33.18
C GLY A 269 34.86 -19.30 -33.90
N GLU A 270 34.26 -20.34 -33.30
CA GLU A 270 33.00 -20.94 -33.77
C GLU A 270 31.82 -19.94 -33.81
N ASP A 271 31.90 -18.85 -33.03
CA ASP A 271 30.93 -17.75 -33.07
C ASP A 271 31.15 -16.80 -34.25
N GLU A 272 32.21 -17.01 -35.03
CA GLU A 272 32.64 -16.25 -36.19
C GLU A 272 32.88 -14.76 -35.90
N LYS A 273 33.00 -14.38 -34.63
CA LYS A 273 33.24 -13.01 -34.17
C LYS A 273 34.49 -12.89 -33.31
N THR A 274 34.95 -14.00 -32.75
CA THR A 274 36.08 -14.02 -31.82
C THR A 274 37.37 -14.36 -32.56
N ILE A 275 38.47 -13.65 -32.27
CA ILE A 275 39.79 -13.94 -32.81
C ILE A 275 40.77 -14.08 -31.66
N THR A 276 41.57 -15.15 -31.67
CA THR A 276 42.55 -15.46 -30.63
C THR A 276 43.96 -15.18 -31.16
N LEU A 277 44.72 -14.35 -30.46
CA LEU A 277 46.12 -14.03 -30.77
C LEU A 277 47.06 -15.07 -30.15
N ALA A 278 48.11 -15.43 -30.88
CA ALA A 278 49.09 -16.41 -30.45
C ALA A 278 49.82 -16.00 -29.15
N PRO A 279 50.23 -16.96 -28.30
CA PRO A 279 51.07 -16.73 -27.14
C PRO A 279 52.34 -15.95 -27.51
N GLY A 280 52.55 -14.81 -26.86
CA GLY A 280 53.70 -13.92 -27.12
C GLY A 280 53.44 -12.78 -28.13
N VAL A 281 52.29 -12.77 -28.82
CA VAL A 281 51.91 -11.72 -29.78
C VAL A 281 50.68 -10.95 -29.26
N ARG A 282 50.82 -10.32 -28.10
CA ARG A 282 49.73 -9.61 -27.39
C ARG A 282 50.10 -8.14 -27.13
N PRO A 283 50.18 -7.31 -28.19
CA PRO A 283 50.47 -5.89 -28.04
C PRO A 283 49.41 -5.18 -27.18
N VAL A 284 49.86 -4.16 -26.46
CA VAL A 284 48.99 -3.29 -25.66
C VAL A 284 48.46 -2.19 -26.56
N GLY A 285 47.15 -1.91 -26.50
CA GLY A 285 46.50 -0.87 -27.30
C GLY A 285 45.42 -1.42 -28.22
N THR A 286 44.91 -0.55 -29.08
CA THR A 286 43.88 -0.88 -30.07
C THR A 286 44.51 -1.57 -31.27
N LEU A 287 43.84 -2.60 -31.76
CA LEU A 287 44.21 -3.32 -32.97
C LEU A 287 43.26 -2.95 -34.09
N ARG A 288 43.79 -2.91 -35.31
CA ARG A 288 43.02 -2.86 -36.54
C ARG A 288 42.78 -4.30 -37.01
N ILE A 289 41.53 -4.65 -37.23
CA ILE A 289 41.11 -5.95 -37.72
C ILE A 289 40.44 -5.72 -39.07
N ARG A 290 41.06 -6.23 -40.12
CA ARG A 290 40.51 -6.18 -41.47
C ARG A 290 39.92 -7.53 -41.80
N TYR A 291 38.67 -7.55 -42.22
CA TYR A 291 38.00 -8.79 -42.56
C TYR A 291 36.86 -8.56 -43.55
N ARG A 292 36.43 -9.64 -44.21
CA ARG A 292 35.23 -9.64 -45.05
C ARG A 292 34.04 -10.05 -44.20
N PRO A 293 33.10 -9.14 -43.89
CA PRO A 293 31.94 -9.50 -43.08
C PRO A 293 30.96 -10.34 -43.89
N LYS A 294 30.22 -11.22 -43.22
CA LYS A 294 29.05 -11.90 -43.79
C LYS A 294 27.75 -11.58 -43.06
N SER A 295 27.80 -10.74 -42.04
CA SER A 295 26.59 -10.25 -41.39
C SER A 295 26.60 -8.75 -41.16
N VAL A 296 25.42 -8.18 -40.92
CA VAL A 296 25.23 -6.81 -40.45
C VAL A 296 24.05 -6.73 -39.48
N MET A 297 24.20 -5.94 -38.41
CA MET A 297 23.13 -5.70 -37.44
C MET A 297 22.34 -4.46 -37.84
N VAL A 298 21.01 -4.54 -37.71
CA VAL A 298 20.07 -3.48 -38.09
C VAL A 298 19.00 -3.36 -37.03
N GLU A 299 18.71 -2.14 -36.61
CA GLU A 299 17.60 -1.87 -35.70
C GLU A 299 16.27 -2.14 -36.39
N VAL A 300 15.36 -2.79 -35.66
CA VAL A 300 14.00 -3.09 -36.09
C VAL A 300 12.97 -2.64 -35.06
N GLU A 301 11.78 -2.40 -35.55
CA GLU A 301 10.59 -2.08 -34.74
C GLU A 301 9.44 -3.00 -35.14
N ALA A 302 8.67 -3.46 -34.15
CA ALA A 302 7.46 -4.25 -34.37
C ALA A 302 6.43 -3.42 -35.14
N VAL A 303 5.76 -4.04 -36.12
CA VAL A 303 4.71 -3.36 -36.89
C VAL A 303 3.50 -3.05 -36.01
N GLU A 304 3.06 -4.04 -35.22
CA GLU A 304 1.97 -3.87 -34.26
C GLU A 304 2.52 -3.47 -32.88
N PRO A 305 1.98 -2.43 -32.23
CA PRO A 305 2.33 -2.08 -30.86
C PRO A 305 1.75 -3.10 -29.87
N GLY A 306 2.38 -3.22 -28.70
CA GLY A 306 1.95 -4.13 -27.65
C GLY A 306 2.99 -5.20 -27.27
N PRO A 307 2.71 -5.98 -26.22
CA PRO A 307 3.64 -6.96 -25.67
C PRO A 307 3.89 -8.14 -26.60
N ASP A 308 2.99 -8.41 -27.54
CA ASP A 308 3.12 -9.50 -28.52
C ASP A 308 4.37 -9.35 -29.40
N GLY A 309 4.81 -8.11 -29.64
CA GLY A 309 6.05 -7.80 -30.35
C GLY A 309 7.33 -8.19 -29.60
N ASN A 310 7.24 -8.57 -28.32
CA ASN A 310 8.41 -9.01 -27.56
C ASN A 310 8.77 -10.46 -27.94
N VAL A 311 10.00 -10.65 -28.41
CA VAL A 311 10.49 -11.96 -28.86
C VAL A 311 11.83 -12.31 -28.22
N ASN A 312 12.00 -13.59 -27.87
CA ASN A 312 13.27 -14.11 -27.36
C ASN A 312 14.36 -14.04 -28.43
N SER A 313 15.62 -14.15 -28.02
CA SER A 313 16.73 -14.31 -28.96
C SER A 313 16.51 -15.53 -29.88
N GLY A 314 16.89 -15.37 -31.15
CA GLY A 314 16.78 -16.39 -32.20
C GLY A 314 15.36 -16.64 -32.72
N ALA A 315 14.36 -15.88 -32.28
CA ALA A 315 12.97 -16.07 -32.71
C ALA A 315 12.70 -15.52 -34.13
N ILE A 316 13.37 -14.44 -34.53
CA ILE A 316 13.24 -13.87 -35.88
C ILE A 316 14.03 -14.76 -36.84
N ALA A 317 13.37 -15.37 -37.82
CA ALA A 317 14.03 -16.28 -38.77
C ALA A 317 13.51 -16.17 -40.20
N ILE A 318 12.36 -15.52 -40.40
CA ILE A 318 11.64 -15.49 -41.66
C ILE A 318 11.80 -14.11 -42.30
N MET A 319 12.15 -14.08 -43.59
CA MET A 319 12.10 -12.88 -44.42
C MET A 319 10.99 -13.07 -45.47
N PRO A 320 9.81 -12.44 -45.32
CA PRO A 320 8.75 -12.52 -46.31
C PRO A 320 9.18 -11.99 -47.70
N THR A 321 10.08 -11.02 -47.73
CA THR A 321 10.68 -10.50 -48.96
C THR A 321 12.19 -10.34 -48.75
N PRO A 322 12.98 -11.41 -48.98
CA PRO A 322 14.42 -11.40 -48.73
C PRO A 322 15.14 -10.35 -49.60
N PRO A 323 15.99 -9.49 -49.00
CA PRO A 323 16.90 -8.63 -49.75
C PRO A 323 17.85 -9.45 -50.63
N THR A 324 18.24 -8.92 -51.79
CA THR A 324 19.13 -9.65 -52.71
C THR A 324 20.52 -9.84 -52.09
N GLY A 325 21.01 -11.08 -52.03
CA GLY A 325 22.35 -11.39 -51.49
C GLY A 325 22.39 -11.62 -49.98
N VAL A 326 21.23 -11.80 -49.34
CA VAL A 326 21.07 -12.19 -47.92
C VAL A 326 20.42 -13.57 -47.85
N ASP A 327 21.01 -14.49 -47.08
CA ASP A 327 20.52 -15.87 -46.98
C ASP A 327 19.63 -16.09 -45.75
N GLY A 328 19.80 -15.28 -44.70
CA GLY A 328 19.08 -15.44 -43.45
C GLY A 328 19.06 -14.19 -42.59
N VAL A 329 18.19 -14.24 -41.57
CA VAL A 329 18.10 -13.22 -40.52
C VAL A 329 17.95 -13.91 -39.17
N THR A 330 18.52 -13.33 -38.12
CA THR A 330 18.33 -13.75 -36.73
C THR A 330 18.45 -12.59 -35.77
N ASN A 331 17.74 -12.60 -34.63
CA ASN A 331 17.99 -11.64 -33.56
C ASN A 331 18.90 -12.28 -32.49
N GLU A 332 20.11 -11.75 -32.30
CA GLU A 332 21.05 -12.31 -31.31
C GLU A 332 20.60 -12.03 -29.87
N ALA A 333 19.93 -10.90 -29.64
CA ALA A 333 19.31 -10.51 -28.38
C ALA A 333 17.78 -10.53 -28.48
N ALA A 334 17.10 -10.57 -27.34
CA ALA A 334 15.65 -10.44 -27.30
C ALA A 334 15.22 -9.04 -27.77
N ILE A 335 14.12 -8.97 -28.53
CA ILE A 335 13.46 -7.71 -28.89
C ILE A 335 12.42 -7.44 -27.80
N SER A 336 12.45 -6.24 -27.23
CA SER A 336 11.67 -5.90 -26.04
C SER A 336 11.13 -4.47 -26.10
N GLY A 337 10.38 -4.04 -25.08
CA GLY A 337 9.83 -2.68 -24.99
C GLY A 337 8.41 -2.55 -25.55
N GLY A 338 7.84 -3.62 -26.12
CA GLY A 338 6.43 -3.67 -26.47
C GLY A 338 5.57 -3.68 -25.21
N GLN A 339 4.66 -2.73 -25.08
CA GLN A 339 3.78 -2.58 -23.92
C GLN A 339 2.36 -2.24 -24.35
N ASP A 340 1.39 -2.71 -23.57
CA ASP A 340 -0.01 -2.36 -23.73
C ASP A 340 -0.26 -0.86 -23.43
N PRO A 341 -1.34 -0.28 -23.97
CA PRO A 341 -1.72 1.06 -23.58
C PRO A 341 -2.09 1.09 -22.09
N GLU A 342 -1.93 2.24 -21.46
CA GLU A 342 -2.29 2.45 -20.06
C GLU A 342 -3.77 2.05 -19.81
N ALA A 343 -4.01 1.26 -18.75
CA ALA A 343 -5.34 0.80 -18.39
C ALA A 343 -6.18 1.94 -17.76
N ASP A 344 -7.51 1.80 -17.81
CA ASP A 344 -8.45 2.80 -17.29
C ASP A 344 -8.21 3.12 -15.80
N ASP A 345 -7.93 2.10 -14.99
CA ASP A 345 -7.70 2.29 -13.55
C ASP A 345 -6.41 3.09 -13.29
N SER A 346 -5.33 2.78 -14.01
CA SER A 346 -4.08 3.51 -13.90
C SER A 346 -4.23 4.96 -14.38
N LEU A 347 -4.92 5.18 -15.50
CA LEU A 347 -5.21 6.53 -16.02
C LEU A 347 -6.02 7.36 -15.03
N ARG A 348 -7.03 6.73 -14.39
CA ARG A 348 -7.88 7.38 -13.39
C ARG A 348 -7.09 7.82 -12.17
N GLU A 349 -6.28 6.93 -11.61
CA GLU A 349 -5.45 7.26 -10.43
C GLU A 349 -4.44 8.35 -10.77
N ARG A 350 -3.79 8.28 -11.94
CA ARG A 350 -2.89 9.35 -12.40
C ARG A 350 -3.61 10.69 -12.56
N ALA A 351 -4.83 10.69 -13.11
CA ALA A 351 -5.62 11.90 -13.27
C ALA A 351 -6.08 12.51 -11.93
N LYS A 352 -6.41 11.67 -10.93
CA LYS A 352 -6.71 12.12 -9.56
C LYS A 352 -5.49 12.77 -8.91
N HIS A 353 -4.33 12.14 -9.02
CA HIS A 353 -3.09 12.72 -8.52
C HIS A 353 -2.73 14.05 -9.21
N GLU A 354 -2.97 14.18 -10.52
CA GLU A 354 -2.74 15.45 -11.22
C GLU A 354 -3.71 16.56 -10.74
N LEU A 355 -4.97 16.22 -10.46
CA LEU A 355 -5.93 17.15 -9.86
C LEU A 355 -5.49 17.61 -8.47
N GLU A 356 -4.98 16.70 -7.64
CA GLU A 356 -4.40 17.02 -6.33
C GLU A 356 -3.15 17.89 -6.45
N ARG A 357 -2.29 17.60 -7.43
CA ARG A 357 -1.07 18.36 -7.74
C ARG A 357 -1.37 19.78 -8.22
N SER A 358 -2.42 19.97 -9.02
CA SER A 358 -2.85 21.29 -9.47
C SER A 358 -3.37 22.17 -8.32
N GLY A 359 -3.70 21.58 -7.17
CA GLY A 359 -4.08 22.27 -5.94
C GLY A 359 -2.89 22.84 -5.16
N ASN A 360 -2.04 23.67 -5.77
CA ASN A 360 -1.01 24.43 -5.04
C ASN A 360 -1.65 25.19 -3.86
N ALA A 361 -0.87 25.42 -2.79
CA ALA A 361 -1.31 26.14 -1.58
C ALA A 361 -2.35 25.45 -0.67
N THR A 362 -2.44 24.11 -0.67
CA THR A 362 -3.19 23.34 0.34
C THR A 362 -2.26 22.50 1.22
N LEU A 363 -2.69 22.16 2.45
CA LEU A 363 -1.92 21.30 3.37
C LEU A 363 -1.55 19.95 2.72
N ASN A 364 -2.50 19.35 2.00
CA ASN A 364 -2.30 18.07 1.31
C ASN A 364 -1.32 18.21 0.14
N ALA A 365 -1.37 19.30 -0.64
CA ALA A 365 -0.43 19.50 -1.73
C ALA A 365 1.01 19.60 -1.23
N ILE A 366 1.25 20.35 -0.14
CA ILE A 366 2.58 20.42 0.49
C ILE A 366 2.99 19.03 1.01
N LYS A 367 2.07 18.30 1.66
CA LYS A 367 2.35 16.96 2.21
C LYS A 367 2.80 15.98 1.13
N TYR A 368 2.01 15.86 0.06
CA TYR A 368 2.30 14.90 -1.01
C TYR A 368 3.50 15.32 -1.87
N ALA A 369 3.71 16.62 -2.10
CA ALA A 369 4.90 17.10 -2.79
C ALA A 369 6.18 16.73 -2.04
N VAL A 370 6.19 16.81 -0.70
CA VAL A 370 7.37 16.42 0.09
C VAL A 370 7.51 14.90 0.18
N LEU A 371 6.42 14.13 0.24
CA LEU A 371 6.47 12.66 0.23
C LEU A 371 7.04 12.08 -1.08
N ASP A 372 6.95 12.83 -2.19
CA ASP A 372 7.50 12.42 -3.49
C ASP A 372 9.02 12.61 -3.60
N VAL A 373 9.63 13.30 -2.64
CA VAL A 373 11.09 13.46 -2.61
C VAL A 373 11.76 12.15 -2.22
N ASP A 374 12.73 11.70 -3.02
CA ASP A 374 13.45 10.46 -2.77
C ASP A 374 14.08 10.42 -1.38
N GLY A 375 13.90 9.28 -0.70
CA GLY A 375 14.35 9.05 0.67
C GLY A 375 13.47 9.65 1.78
N VAL A 376 12.37 10.34 1.49
CA VAL A 376 11.41 10.79 2.51
C VAL A 376 10.52 9.65 2.96
N GLU A 377 10.52 9.38 4.27
CA GLU A 377 9.75 8.29 4.87
C GLU A 377 8.42 8.76 5.49
N GLY A 378 8.31 10.05 5.80
CA GLY A 378 7.13 10.60 6.46
C GLY A 378 7.09 12.12 6.45
N VAL A 379 5.88 12.67 6.35
CA VAL A 379 5.62 14.12 6.32
C VAL A 379 4.34 14.45 7.07
N GLU A 380 4.40 15.47 7.91
CA GLU A 380 3.27 16.11 8.56
C GLU A 380 3.27 17.60 8.24
N VAL A 381 2.11 18.13 7.85
CA VAL A 381 1.94 19.55 7.50
C VAL A 381 0.79 20.10 8.34
N MET A 382 1.05 21.18 9.07
CA MET A 382 0.12 21.79 10.01
C MET A 382 0.06 23.31 9.79
N ASP A 383 -1.12 23.88 9.94
CA ASP A 383 -1.34 25.33 10.02
C ASP A 383 -2.19 25.67 11.25
N HIS A 384 -2.57 26.95 11.38
CA HIS A 384 -3.40 27.45 12.47
C HIS A 384 -4.75 26.71 12.62
N SER A 385 -5.28 26.08 11.57
CA SER A 385 -6.54 25.33 11.65
C SER A 385 -6.38 23.98 12.35
N VAL A 386 -5.16 23.45 12.35
CA VAL A 386 -4.79 22.18 13.00
C VAL A 386 -4.20 22.41 14.38
N ASP A 387 -3.38 23.46 14.54
CA ASP A 387 -2.70 23.82 15.78
C ASP A 387 -2.75 25.35 15.98
N ASP A 388 -3.52 25.78 16.99
CA ASP A 388 -3.75 27.19 17.29
C ASP A 388 -2.49 27.94 17.80
N SER A 389 -1.43 27.21 18.16
CA SER A 389 -0.13 27.77 18.52
C SER A 389 0.68 28.27 17.31
N ILE A 390 0.32 27.84 16.08
CA ILE A 390 0.97 28.28 14.85
C ILE A 390 0.40 29.65 14.45
N PRO A 391 1.23 30.70 14.25
CA PRO A 391 0.74 32.01 13.83
C PRO A 391 -0.01 31.98 12.48
N LEU A 392 -1.00 32.86 12.31
CA LEU A 392 -1.66 33.05 11.02
C LEU A 392 -0.64 33.46 9.95
N GLY A 393 -0.69 32.82 8.79
CA GLY A 393 0.28 33.03 7.69
C GLY A 393 1.54 32.16 7.79
N GLU A 394 1.59 31.23 8.75
CA GLU A 394 2.65 30.22 8.88
C GLU A 394 2.10 28.81 8.64
N VAL A 395 2.92 27.96 8.02
CA VAL A 395 2.70 26.51 7.90
C VAL A 395 3.95 25.82 8.42
N ARG A 396 3.78 24.81 9.27
CA ARG A 396 4.86 23.95 9.75
C ARG A 396 4.87 22.64 8.96
N VAL A 397 6.04 22.30 8.44
CA VAL A 397 6.28 21.07 7.69
C VAL A 397 7.32 20.26 8.46
N ARG A 398 6.91 19.13 9.01
CA ARG A 398 7.78 18.18 9.69
C ARG A 398 8.00 16.99 8.77
N TYR A 399 9.25 16.57 8.59
CA TYR A 399 9.58 15.47 7.67
C TYR A 399 10.66 14.56 8.25
N SER A 400 10.66 13.29 7.86
CA SER A 400 11.72 12.31 8.21
C SER A 400 12.36 11.75 6.95
N GLY A 401 13.69 11.71 6.92
CA GLY A 401 14.46 11.25 5.76
C GLY A 401 14.56 12.28 4.62
N GLY A 402 15.21 11.87 3.53
CA GLY A 402 15.38 12.67 2.32
C GLY A 402 16.42 13.80 2.43
N ASP A 403 16.75 14.38 1.27
CA ASP A 403 17.66 15.52 1.20
C ASP A 403 16.97 16.82 1.62
N SER A 404 17.49 17.44 2.69
CA SER A 404 16.91 18.64 3.30
C SER A 404 16.84 19.85 2.36
N GLU A 405 17.74 19.96 1.39
CA GLU A 405 17.75 21.05 0.41
C GLU A 405 16.64 20.86 -0.63
N THR A 406 16.53 19.65 -1.16
CA THR A 406 15.48 19.26 -2.12
C THR A 406 14.09 19.44 -1.51
N ILE A 407 13.90 19.05 -0.26
CA ILE A 407 12.63 19.23 0.47
C ILE A 407 12.32 20.71 0.66
N ARG A 408 13.30 21.53 1.06
CA ARG A 408 13.11 22.97 1.22
C ARG A 408 12.70 23.64 -0.09
N GLN A 409 13.27 23.23 -1.22
CA GLN A 409 12.89 23.74 -2.53
C GLN A 409 11.47 23.33 -2.89
N THR A 410 11.12 22.06 -2.67
CA THR A 410 9.79 21.50 -2.95
C THR A 410 8.69 22.20 -2.16
N VAL A 411 8.89 22.40 -0.84
CA VAL A 411 7.95 23.15 0.01
C VAL A 411 7.80 24.60 -0.48
N ASN A 412 8.92 25.25 -0.85
CA ASN A 412 8.88 26.64 -1.33
C ASN A 412 8.18 26.80 -2.68
N GLN A 413 8.26 25.81 -3.58
CA GLN A 413 7.56 25.82 -4.86
C GLN A 413 6.05 25.55 -4.71
N THR A 414 5.67 24.80 -3.68
CA THR A 414 4.27 24.35 -3.47
C THR A 414 3.46 25.32 -2.60
N ARG A 415 4.11 26.05 -1.68
CA ARG A 415 3.43 27.01 -0.79
C ARG A 415 2.91 28.23 -1.54
N ALA A 416 1.85 28.85 -1.02
CA ALA A 416 1.37 30.13 -1.55
C ALA A 416 2.40 31.26 -1.31
N ALA A 417 2.43 32.23 -2.23
CA ALA A 417 3.16 33.47 -2.01
C ALA A 417 2.62 34.18 -0.74
N GLY A 418 3.52 34.60 0.14
CA GLY A 418 3.18 35.29 1.40
C GLY A 418 3.00 34.40 2.62
N ILE A 419 3.01 33.06 2.48
CA ILE A 419 2.95 32.11 3.60
C ILE A 419 4.36 31.72 4.04
N LEU A 420 4.71 31.86 5.32
CA LEU A 420 5.98 31.38 5.86
C LEU A 420 5.92 29.86 6.07
N ALA A 421 6.79 29.10 5.42
CA ALA A 421 6.94 27.67 5.68
C ALA A 421 8.12 27.43 6.62
N GLN A 422 7.84 26.97 7.85
CA GLN A 422 8.86 26.49 8.78
C GLN A 422 9.04 25.00 8.58
N ILE A 423 10.26 24.58 8.24
CA ILE A 423 10.56 23.18 7.92
C ILE A 423 11.46 22.60 9.01
N GLU A 424 11.00 21.53 9.64
CA GLU A 424 11.68 20.86 10.74
C GLU A 424 11.95 19.39 10.36
N SER A 425 13.20 18.94 10.51
CA SER A 425 13.53 17.52 10.34
C SER A 425 13.20 16.76 11.62
N ILE A 426 12.54 15.62 11.47
CA ILE A 426 12.23 14.68 12.54
C ILE A 426 13.43 13.75 12.72
N THR A 427 13.96 13.70 13.93
CA THR A 427 15.02 12.75 14.30
C THR A 427 14.38 11.46 14.81
N GLN A 428 14.65 10.35 14.13
CA GLN A 428 14.20 9.05 14.60
C GLN A 428 15.09 8.54 15.73
N ILE A 429 14.46 8.08 16.81
CA ILE A 429 15.13 7.42 17.94
C ILE A 429 14.71 5.97 17.93
N LEU A 430 15.66 5.08 17.69
CA LEU A 430 15.48 3.64 17.75
C LEU A 430 15.65 3.14 19.18
N ILE A 431 14.69 2.34 19.62
CA ILE A 431 14.70 1.66 20.91
C ILE A 431 15.03 0.19 20.69
N SER A 432 16.10 -0.26 21.33
CA SER A 432 16.59 -1.65 21.29
C SER A 432 16.65 -2.24 22.69
N GLY A 433 16.85 -3.56 22.80
CA GLY A 433 17.05 -4.24 24.08
C GLY A 433 16.10 -5.41 24.32
N THR A 434 16.02 -5.87 25.57
CA THR A 434 15.38 -7.14 25.93
C THR A 434 14.32 -6.98 27.01
N PHE A 435 13.14 -7.57 26.78
CA PHE A 435 12.14 -7.78 27.82
C PHE A 435 12.30 -9.17 28.43
N TYR A 436 12.48 -9.23 29.75
CA TYR A 436 12.50 -10.48 30.50
C TYR A 436 11.10 -10.80 31.00
N LEU A 437 10.51 -11.88 30.47
CA LEU A 437 9.12 -12.27 30.69
C LEU A 437 9.03 -13.38 31.74
N ILE A 438 8.06 -13.25 32.65
CA ILE A 438 7.69 -14.29 33.60
C ILE A 438 6.52 -15.08 33.01
N PRO A 439 6.69 -16.38 32.69
CA PRO A 439 5.62 -17.19 32.14
C PRO A 439 4.60 -17.62 33.21
N GLU A 440 3.36 -17.86 32.80
CA GLU A 440 2.42 -18.68 33.57
C GLU A 440 2.77 -20.18 33.45
N PRO A 441 2.28 -21.06 34.35
CA PRO A 441 2.42 -22.50 34.19
C PRO A 441 1.88 -22.97 32.82
N ASN A 442 2.68 -23.73 32.08
CA ASN A 442 2.37 -24.22 30.72
C ASN A 442 2.17 -23.12 29.67
N ALA A 443 2.85 -21.98 29.81
CA ALA A 443 2.85 -20.91 28.81
C ALA A 443 3.17 -21.44 27.38
N PRO A 444 2.37 -21.11 26.36
CA PRO A 444 2.63 -21.52 24.99
C PRO A 444 3.89 -20.84 24.44
N ASP A 445 4.60 -21.51 23.54
CA ASP A 445 5.82 -20.94 22.94
C ASP A 445 5.56 -19.67 22.11
N SER A 446 4.33 -19.49 21.63
CA SER A 446 3.89 -18.29 20.90
C SER A 446 3.68 -17.05 21.80
N ALA A 447 3.59 -17.19 23.13
CA ALA A 447 3.31 -16.07 24.02
C ALA A 447 4.36 -14.96 23.91
N GLY A 448 5.65 -15.32 23.80
CA GLY A 448 6.74 -14.36 23.63
C GLY A 448 6.61 -13.59 22.31
N SER A 449 6.37 -14.29 21.20
CA SER A 449 6.17 -13.65 19.89
C SER A 449 4.92 -12.75 19.84
N SER A 450 3.87 -13.14 20.56
CA SER A 450 2.63 -12.35 20.67
C SER A 450 2.86 -11.06 21.45
N PHE A 451 3.57 -11.14 22.58
CA PHE A 451 3.97 -9.97 23.35
C PHE A 451 4.90 -9.04 22.56
N ARG A 452 5.92 -9.59 21.88
CA ARG A 452 6.79 -8.81 21.01
C ARG A 452 5.99 -8.04 19.95
N SER A 453 5.05 -8.71 19.30
CA SER A 453 4.19 -8.08 18.28
C SER A 453 3.32 -6.96 18.87
N ALA A 454 2.78 -7.16 20.07
CA ALA A 454 2.01 -6.12 20.77
C ALA A 454 2.87 -4.90 21.14
N VAL A 455 4.10 -5.11 21.61
CA VAL A 455 5.06 -4.04 21.90
C VAL A 455 5.43 -3.27 20.64
N LEU A 456 5.76 -3.98 19.55
CA LEU A 456 6.08 -3.36 18.26
C LEU A 456 4.93 -2.48 17.77
N THR A 457 3.71 -3.00 17.82
CA THR A 457 2.49 -2.25 17.45
C THR A 457 2.32 -1.00 18.31
N ALA A 458 2.49 -1.11 19.63
CA ALA A 458 2.35 0.01 20.56
C ALA A 458 3.40 1.11 20.32
N MET A 459 4.64 0.74 19.97
CA MET A 459 5.72 1.70 19.69
C MET A 459 5.57 2.33 18.32
N GLN A 460 5.13 1.57 17.31
CA GLN A 460 4.84 2.11 15.96
C GLN A 460 3.66 3.09 15.96
N ALA A 461 2.72 2.95 16.89
CA ALA A 461 1.60 3.86 17.05
C ALA A 461 1.97 5.21 17.70
N LEU A 462 3.22 5.41 18.15
CA LEU A 462 3.65 6.67 18.72
C LEU A 462 3.76 7.76 17.64
N THR A 463 3.14 8.91 17.95
CA THR A 463 3.22 10.13 17.15
C THR A 463 4.49 10.93 17.49
N ILE A 464 4.83 11.92 16.66
CA ILE A 464 6.03 12.76 16.84
C ILE A 464 5.93 13.51 18.17
N GLY A 465 7.00 13.52 18.95
CA GLY A 465 7.05 14.12 20.29
C GLY A 465 6.25 13.39 21.36
N GLN A 466 5.66 12.24 21.07
CA GLN A 466 4.97 11.43 22.06
C GLN A 466 5.97 10.60 22.88
N SER A 467 6.00 10.84 24.19
CA SER A 467 6.83 10.09 25.13
C SER A 467 6.45 8.62 25.24
N LEU A 468 7.45 7.75 25.43
CA LEU A 468 7.27 6.32 25.65
C LEU A 468 7.14 6.02 27.15
N SER A 469 6.14 5.20 27.53
CA SER A 469 6.01 4.69 28.91
C SER A 469 6.33 3.20 28.96
N LEU A 470 7.35 2.85 29.73
CA LEU A 470 7.73 1.45 29.98
C LEU A 470 6.64 0.72 30.75
N ARG A 471 5.97 1.40 31.69
CA ARG A 471 4.85 0.80 32.43
C ARG A 471 3.70 0.40 31.52
N ARG A 472 3.41 1.21 30.49
CA ARG A 472 2.38 0.88 29.49
C ARG A 472 2.81 -0.32 28.64
N LEU A 473 4.08 -0.39 28.23
CA LEU A 473 4.59 -1.55 27.50
C LEU A 473 4.56 -2.83 28.36
N ASN A 474 4.99 -2.76 29.61
CA ASN A 474 4.98 -3.90 30.54
C ASN A 474 3.55 -4.38 30.80
N ALA A 475 2.59 -3.47 30.94
CA ALA A 475 1.18 -3.82 31.14
C ALA A 475 0.56 -4.61 29.97
N LEU A 476 1.17 -4.58 28.77
CA LEU A 476 0.71 -5.40 27.64
C LEU A 476 0.83 -6.90 27.95
N ALA A 477 1.75 -7.31 28.85
CA ALA A 477 1.93 -8.71 29.21
C ALA A 477 0.65 -9.31 29.82
N TYR A 478 -0.10 -8.55 30.61
CA TYR A 478 -1.37 -8.99 31.20
C TYR A 478 -2.48 -9.27 30.17
N GLY A 479 -2.32 -8.76 28.94
CA GLY A 479 -3.24 -9.03 27.82
C GLY A 479 -2.86 -10.26 27.00
N ILE A 480 -1.69 -10.87 27.24
CA ILE A 480 -1.18 -12.00 26.46
C ILE A 480 -1.38 -13.31 27.23
N PRO A 481 -2.18 -14.26 26.70
CA PRO A 481 -2.37 -15.55 27.35
C PRO A 481 -1.05 -16.29 27.59
N GLY A 482 -0.85 -16.76 28.83
CA GLY A 482 0.35 -17.50 29.23
C GLY A 482 1.51 -16.64 29.73
N LEU A 483 1.36 -15.31 29.80
CA LEU A 483 2.32 -14.43 30.49
C LEU A 483 1.77 -13.99 31.84
N ALA A 484 2.60 -14.11 32.88
CA ALA A 484 2.24 -13.66 34.23
C ALA A 484 2.65 -12.20 34.45
N ASP A 485 3.86 -11.84 34.01
CA ASP A 485 4.40 -10.49 34.19
C ASP A 485 5.63 -10.23 33.31
N VAL A 486 6.11 -8.98 33.33
CA VAL A 486 7.44 -8.60 32.84
C VAL A 486 8.34 -8.38 34.06
N ALA A 487 9.39 -9.21 34.21
CA ALA A 487 10.35 -9.07 35.29
C ALA A 487 11.12 -7.75 35.18
N GLU A 488 11.68 -7.47 34.00
CA GLU A 488 12.40 -6.24 33.73
C GLU A 488 12.42 -5.95 32.21
N ALA A 489 12.34 -4.67 31.85
CA ALA A 489 12.56 -4.20 30.49
C ALA A 489 13.91 -3.50 30.41
N GLN A 490 14.92 -4.18 29.86
CA GLN A 490 16.27 -3.62 29.69
C GLN A 490 16.38 -3.00 28.30
N LEU A 491 15.83 -1.81 28.17
CA LEU A 491 15.80 -1.07 26.90
C LEU A 491 16.86 0.02 26.85
N ASN A 492 17.36 0.27 25.65
CA ASN A 492 18.29 1.34 25.31
C ASN A 492 17.77 2.14 24.11
N HIS A 493 18.28 3.35 23.93
CA HIS A 493 17.99 4.21 22.79
C HIS A 493 19.27 4.66 22.08
N ASP A 494 19.17 5.04 20.82
CA ASP A 494 20.27 5.57 20.01
C ASP A 494 20.27 7.11 19.89
N ARG A 495 19.47 7.80 20.73
CA ARG A 495 19.38 9.28 20.71
C ARG A 495 20.76 9.92 20.58
N PRO A 496 20.99 10.78 19.56
CA PRO A 496 22.24 11.51 19.39
C PRO A 496 22.59 12.33 20.64
N ASP A 497 23.87 12.44 20.96
CA ASP A 497 24.40 13.26 22.06
C ASP A 497 23.91 12.90 23.48
N SER A 498 23.35 11.71 23.68
CA SER A 498 22.96 11.23 25.00
C SER A 498 24.11 10.48 25.70
N GLU A 499 24.46 10.88 26.93
CA GLU A 499 25.50 10.23 27.74
C GLU A 499 25.02 8.90 28.37
N ASP A 500 23.72 8.74 28.59
CA ASP A 500 23.09 7.54 29.14
C ASP A 500 22.15 6.94 28.10
N PRO A 501 22.49 5.79 27.48
CA PRO A 501 21.66 5.17 26.46
C PRO A 501 20.44 4.45 27.06
N THR A 502 20.27 4.41 28.38
CA THR A 502 19.20 3.63 29.02
C THR A 502 17.84 4.33 28.92
N VAL A 503 16.81 3.57 28.57
CA VAL A 503 15.43 4.09 28.53
C VAL A 503 14.88 4.13 29.96
N GLN A 504 14.64 5.34 30.47
CA GLN A 504 13.97 5.56 31.76
C GLN A 504 12.46 5.72 31.57
N ASP A 505 11.65 5.49 32.62
CA ASP A 505 10.20 5.66 32.57
C ASP A 505 9.75 6.97 33.26
N PRO A 506 9.03 7.88 32.57
CA PRO A 506 8.78 7.88 31.12
C PRO A 506 9.99 8.34 30.31
N PHE A 507 10.15 7.82 29.10
CA PHE A 507 11.16 8.28 28.15
C PHE A 507 10.58 9.45 27.37
N LEU A 508 11.01 10.66 27.74
CA LEU A 508 10.49 11.91 27.20
C LEU A 508 11.02 12.16 25.79
N ALA A 509 10.11 12.31 24.82
CA ALA A 509 10.45 12.70 23.46
C ALA A 509 10.37 14.24 23.29
N GLN A 510 11.27 14.81 22.49
CA GLN A 510 11.19 16.20 22.05
C GLN A 510 10.19 16.36 20.90
N SER A 511 9.70 17.56 20.65
CA SER A 511 8.70 17.85 19.60
C SER A 511 9.15 17.52 18.17
N THR A 512 10.45 17.29 17.95
CA THR A 512 11.06 16.89 16.68
C THR A 512 11.63 15.47 16.71
N GLU A 513 11.30 14.69 17.73
CA GLU A 513 11.77 13.30 17.87
C GLU A 513 10.64 12.30 17.63
N LEU A 514 10.97 11.20 16.95
CA LEU A 514 10.04 10.11 16.69
C LEU A 514 10.62 8.80 17.22
N ILE A 515 9.97 8.24 18.24
CA ILE A 515 10.38 6.97 18.84
C ILE A 515 9.90 5.83 17.94
N ARG A 516 10.82 4.93 17.59
CA ARG A 516 10.55 3.72 16.83
C ARG A 516 11.26 2.51 17.45
N PRO A 517 10.69 1.30 17.33
CA PRO A 517 11.39 0.10 17.74
C PRO A 517 12.50 -0.24 16.74
N ASP A 518 13.65 -0.67 17.24
CA ASP A 518 14.65 -1.37 16.44
C ASP A 518 14.15 -2.80 16.19
N LEU A 519 13.74 -3.08 14.94
CA LEU A 519 13.12 -4.36 14.59
C LEU A 519 14.08 -5.55 14.70
N ASP A 520 15.38 -5.31 14.58
CA ASP A 520 16.40 -6.36 14.59
C ASP A 520 16.92 -6.59 16.01
N ASN A 521 16.97 -5.53 16.83
CA ASN A 521 17.59 -5.57 18.16
C ASN A 521 16.60 -5.51 19.34
N LEU A 522 15.29 -5.51 19.08
CA LEU A 522 14.27 -5.64 20.14
C LEU A 522 13.86 -7.10 20.35
N GLN A 523 14.21 -7.64 21.53
CA GLN A 523 14.10 -9.05 21.87
C GLN A 523 13.22 -9.30 23.09
N VAL A 524 12.75 -10.55 23.22
CA VAL A 524 11.98 -11.03 24.36
C VAL A 524 12.58 -12.34 24.83
N GLN A 525 12.70 -12.51 26.15
CA GLN A 525 13.35 -13.66 26.75
C GLN A 525 12.57 -14.15 27.96
N PHE A 526 12.25 -15.44 27.99
CA PHE A 526 11.54 -16.03 29.11
C PHE A 526 12.50 -16.39 30.24
N LEU A 527 12.14 -16.00 31.46
CA LEU A 527 12.71 -16.58 32.66
C LEU A 527 12.18 -18.01 32.84
N LYS A 528 13.05 -18.91 33.32
CA LYS A 528 12.78 -20.35 33.45
C LYS A 528 12.79 -20.79 34.90
N ALA A 529 13.91 -20.62 35.59
CA ALA A 529 14.13 -21.24 36.90
C ALA A 529 14.90 -20.34 37.85
N ILE A 530 14.57 -20.46 39.14
CA ILE A 530 15.44 -20.00 40.23
C ILE A 530 16.52 -21.06 40.43
N GLN A 531 17.76 -20.64 40.58
CA GLN A 531 18.91 -21.50 40.83
C GLN A 531 19.65 -21.03 42.10
N VAL A 532 20.29 -21.98 42.77
CA VAL A 532 21.10 -21.73 43.96
C VAL A 532 22.56 -21.82 43.55
N ALA A 533 23.22 -20.67 43.43
CA ALA A 533 24.64 -20.60 43.07
C ALA A 533 25.53 -20.95 44.26
N ILE A 534 25.17 -20.46 45.46
CA ILE A 534 25.87 -20.74 46.72
C ILE A 534 24.82 -20.99 47.80
N ALA A 535 25.05 -22.00 48.64
CA ALA A 535 24.30 -22.23 49.86
C ALA A 535 25.24 -22.73 50.95
N GLU A 536 25.46 -21.93 51.98
CA GLU A 536 26.41 -22.22 53.04
C GLU A 536 25.87 -21.80 54.40
N ARG A 537 26.29 -22.50 55.45
CA ARG A 537 25.95 -22.14 56.84
C ARG A 537 27.06 -21.27 57.43
N ALA A 538 26.73 -20.06 57.84
CA ALA A 538 27.69 -19.10 58.39
C ALA A 538 28.30 -19.60 59.71
N SER A 539 29.63 -19.66 59.79
CA SER A 539 30.40 -20.33 60.86
C SER A 539 30.27 -19.71 62.27
N GLY A 540 29.54 -18.61 62.44
CA GLY A 540 29.34 -17.93 63.74
C GLY A 540 27.88 -17.70 64.13
N SER A 541 27.01 -17.33 63.19
CA SER A 541 25.59 -17.06 63.44
C SER A 541 24.69 -18.29 63.23
N GLY A 542 25.20 -19.31 62.53
CA GLY A 542 24.42 -20.47 62.10
C GLY A 542 23.39 -20.16 61.01
N ASN A 543 23.32 -18.91 60.53
CA ASN A 543 22.42 -18.49 59.46
C ASN A 543 22.77 -19.22 58.17
N LEU A 544 21.77 -19.39 57.30
CA LEU A 544 22.00 -19.90 55.96
C LEU A 544 22.18 -18.73 55.00
N GLU A 545 23.36 -18.64 54.39
CA GLU A 545 23.68 -17.66 53.37
C GLU A 545 23.49 -18.30 52.00
N LEU A 546 22.53 -17.77 51.26
CA LEU A 546 22.18 -18.21 49.92
C LEU A 546 22.59 -17.13 48.92
N THR A 547 23.13 -17.54 47.79
CA THR A 547 23.27 -16.69 46.60
C THR A 547 22.41 -17.28 45.52
N LEU A 548 21.37 -16.56 45.11
CA LEU A 548 20.40 -17.02 44.15
C LEU A 548 20.61 -16.34 42.80
N GLU A 549 20.30 -17.07 41.74
CA GLU A 549 20.34 -16.58 40.37
C GLU A 549 19.06 -16.98 39.63
N LEU A 550 18.73 -16.26 38.55
CA LEU A 550 17.61 -16.57 37.67
C LEU A 550 18.15 -16.91 36.30
N SER A 551 17.69 -18.03 35.76
CA SER A 551 18.06 -18.50 34.42
C SER A 551 16.95 -18.23 33.41
N ASP A 552 17.35 -17.99 32.17
CA ASP A 552 16.43 -17.94 31.04
C ASP A 552 16.07 -19.35 30.51
N ARG A 553 15.26 -19.43 29.46
CA ARG A 553 14.94 -20.71 28.80
C ARG A 553 16.14 -21.45 28.21
N ASN A 554 17.25 -20.77 27.94
CA ASN A 554 18.50 -21.35 27.44
C ASN A 554 19.47 -21.74 28.57
N ASP A 555 19.03 -21.72 29.84
CA ASP A 555 19.84 -22.00 31.03
C ASP A 555 21.00 -21.01 31.23
N ALA A 556 20.92 -19.82 30.65
CA ALA A 556 21.86 -18.72 30.87
C ALA A 556 21.42 -17.85 32.06
N THR A 557 22.36 -17.49 32.94
CA THR A 557 22.10 -16.58 34.05
C THR A 557 21.79 -15.17 33.55
N VAL A 558 20.68 -14.59 34.00
CA VAL A 558 20.26 -13.24 33.65
C VAL A 558 20.84 -12.22 34.62
N ARG A 559 21.44 -11.16 34.09
CA ARG A 559 21.88 -9.98 34.86
C ARG A 559 20.76 -8.94 34.85
N PHE A 560 20.29 -8.52 36.03
CA PHE A 560 19.25 -7.50 36.17
C PHE A 560 19.86 -6.14 36.52
N ARG A 561 19.23 -5.05 36.07
CA ARG A 561 19.59 -3.68 36.49
C ARG A 561 18.97 -3.38 37.86
N GLN A 562 17.67 -3.63 38.00
CA GLN A 562 16.93 -3.54 39.25
C GLN A 562 15.69 -4.45 39.20
N PHE A 563 15.72 -5.57 39.92
CA PHE A 563 14.59 -6.50 39.98
C PHE A 563 14.42 -7.07 41.38
N SER A 564 13.18 -7.06 41.89
CA SER A 564 12.86 -7.65 43.19
C SER A 564 11.74 -8.68 43.07
N LEU A 565 11.92 -9.82 43.74
CA LEU A 565 11.03 -10.96 43.67
C LEU A 565 10.73 -11.49 45.07
N ASN A 566 9.44 -11.59 45.43
CA ASN A 566 9.03 -12.26 46.65
C ASN A 566 9.17 -13.78 46.48
N LEU A 567 9.91 -14.41 47.38
CA LEU A 567 10.10 -15.85 47.41
C LEU A 567 9.20 -16.51 48.44
N SER A 568 9.03 -17.82 48.31
CA SER A 568 8.54 -18.73 49.35
C SER A 568 9.59 -19.82 49.51
N ILE A 569 10.20 -19.90 50.68
CA ILE A 569 11.26 -20.86 50.97
C ILE A 569 10.77 -21.82 52.04
N THR A 570 10.74 -23.10 51.72
CA THR A 570 10.43 -24.18 52.66
C THR A 570 11.70 -24.94 52.97
N VAL A 571 12.02 -25.06 54.27
CA VAL A 571 13.15 -25.85 54.77
C VAL A 571 12.62 -27.12 55.40
N MET A 572 13.08 -28.26 54.89
CA MET A 572 12.76 -29.59 55.42
C MET A 572 14.04 -30.23 55.99
N GLY A 573 13.96 -30.85 57.17
CA GLY A 573 15.06 -31.57 57.79
C GLY A 573 14.98 -33.06 57.51
N ARG A 574 16.13 -33.70 57.28
CA ARG A 574 16.24 -35.15 57.11
C ARG A 574 17.31 -35.74 58.02
N LEU A 575 16.94 -36.76 58.80
CA LEU A 575 17.85 -37.42 59.76
C LEU A 575 18.91 -38.29 59.07
N ALA A 576 18.55 -38.91 57.95
CA ALA A 576 19.43 -39.68 57.06
C ALA A 576 18.85 -39.68 55.65
N ALA A 577 19.66 -39.94 54.62
CA ALA A 577 19.24 -39.82 53.21
C ALA A 577 18.00 -40.65 52.84
N ASP A 578 17.74 -41.75 53.56
CA ASP A 578 16.65 -42.72 53.36
C ASP A 578 15.40 -42.47 54.23
N GLN A 579 15.42 -41.50 55.14
CA GLN A 579 14.30 -41.15 56.01
C GLN A 579 13.39 -40.08 55.37
N PRO A 580 12.07 -40.09 55.64
CA PRO A 580 11.17 -39.05 55.16
C PRO A 580 11.52 -37.70 55.80
N PRO A 581 11.53 -36.59 55.03
CA PRO A 581 11.88 -35.27 55.54
C PRO A 581 10.71 -34.63 56.34
N GLU A 582 11.04 -33.87 57.40
CA GLU A 582 10.09 -33.13 58.23
C GLU A 582 10.16 -31.63 57.95
N ARG A 583 9.01 -30.94 57.88
CA ARG A 583 8.97 -29.49 57.62
C ARG A 583 9.40 -28.70 58.86
N LEU A 584 10.51 -27.98 58.74
CA LEU A 584 11.03 -27.15 59.82
C LEU A 584 10.43 -25.75 59.76
N SER A 585 10.62 -25.04 58.65
CA SER A 585 10.20 -23.64 58.53
C SER A 585 9.72 -23.28 57.12
N THR A 586 8.95 -22.20 57.05
CA THR A 586 8.56 -21.55 55.80
C THR A 586 8.75 -20.04 55.97
N SER A 587 9.40 -19.39 55.00
CA SER A 587 9.63 -17.94 55.01
C SER A 587 9.30 -17.32 53.65
N THR A 588 9.03 -16.02 53.63
CA THR A 588 8.72 -15.27 52.40
C THR A 588 9.61 -14.04 52.24
N PRO A 589 10.92 -14.22 52.01
CA PRO A 589 11.84 -13.09 51.86
C PRO A 589 11.69 -12.40 50.50
N LEU A 590 12.10 -11.14 50.44
CA LEU A 590 12.26 -10.39 49.20
C LEU A 590 13.69 -10.59 48.68
N LEU A 591 13.83 -11.15 47.49
CA LEU A 591 15.09 -11.24 46.76
C LEU A 591 15.25 -9.99 45.90
N THR A 592 16.40 -9.31 45.95
CA THR A 592 16.65 -8.10 45.14
C THR A 592 17.97 -8.24 44.38
N PHE A 593 17.88 -8.11 43.06
CA PHE A 593 19.00 -7.96 42.15
C PHE A 593 19.18 -6.47 41.85
N ALA A 594 20.40 -5.97 42.04
CA ALA A 594 20.76 -4.58 41.75
C ALA A 594 22.09 -4.58 40.99
N GLU A 595 22.04 -4.30 39.69
CA GLU A 595 23.18 -4.36 38.78
C GLU A 595 23.99 -5.66 38.94
N ALA A 596 23.30 -6.80 39.00
CA ALA A 596 23.90 -8.09 39.33
C ALA A 596 23.17 -9.27 38.68
N SER A 597 23.91 -10.36 38.43
CA SER A 597 23.38 -11.66 37.99
C SER A 597 23.01 -12.57 39.15
N THR A 598 23.45 -12.23 40.36
CA THR A 598 23.16 -12.97 41.58
C THR A 598 22.64 -12.03 42.66
N ALA A 599 21.81 -12.57 43.55
CA ALA A 599 21.26 -11.83 44.68
C ALA A 599 21.52 -12.61 45.98
N PRO A 600 22.19 -12.01 46.97
CA PRO A 600 22.41 -12.64 48.27
C PRO A 600 21.11 -12.65 49.08
N LEU A 601 20.91 -13.71 49.86
CA LEU A 601 19.78 -13.88 50.75
C LEU A 601 20.22 -14.60 52.03
N THR A 602 19.90 -14.02 53.18
CA THR A 602 20.22 -14.63 54.47
C THR A 602 18.94 -15.15 55.14
N LEU A 603 18.93 -16.44 55.48
CA LEU A 603 17.87 -17.05 56.30
C LEU A 603 18.35 -17.17 57.75
N PRO A 604 17.57 -16.68 58.75
CA PRO A 604 17.92 -16.83 60.15
C PRO A 604 18.05 -18.28 60.56
N SER A 605 19.00 -18.59 61.44
CA SER A 605 19.15 -19.92 62.02
C SER A 605 17.92 -20.36 62.83
N ASP A 606 17.63 -21.65 62.80
CA ASP A 606 16.62 -22.30 63.65
C ASP A 606 17.30 -23.41 64.45
N SER A 607 17.11 -23.41 65.76
CA SER A 607 17.75 -24.37 66.67
C SER A 607 17.40 -25.83 66.35
N ARG A 608 16.26 -26.06 65.68
CA ARG A 608 15.85 -27.41 65.26
C ARG A 608 16.69 -27.96 64.11
N TRP A 609 17.48 -27.14 63.41
CA TRP A 609 18.32 -27.60 62.30
C TRP A 609 19.44 -28.54 62.78
N ASP A 610 19.97 -28.33 63.99
CA ASP A 610 21.07 -29.12 64.54
C ASP A 610 20.68 -30.58 64.84
N ASP A 611 19.38 -30.89 64.88
CA ASP A 611 18.86 -32.24 65.07
C ASP A 611 18.90 -33.09 63.78
N TYR A 612 19.21 -32.50 62.62
CA TYR A 612 19.16 -33.14 61.31
C TYR A 612 20.53 -33.19 60.62
N ALA A 613 20.77 -34.23 59.81
CA ALA A 613 22.00 -34.39 59.05
C ALA A 613 21.98 -33.61 57.73
N LEU A 614 20.80 -33.48 57.11
CA LEU A 614 20.59 -32.80 55.83
C LEU A 614 19.44 -31.80 55.93
N LEU A 615 19.56 -30.67 55.23
CA LEU A 615 18.47 -29.72 55.00
C LEU A 615 18.11 -29.69 53.52
N ASP A 616 16.87 -30.03 53.19
CA ASP A 616 16.30 -29.88 51.85
C ASP A 616 15.58 -28.53 51.75
N LEU A 617 16.08 -27.66 50.89
CA LEU A 617 15.52 -26.37 50.58
C LEU A 617 14.69 -26.44 49.30
N THR A 618 13.45 -25.96 49.37
CA THR A 618 12.63 -25.67 48.19
C THR A 618 12.36 -24.17 48.13
N ILE A 619 12.88 -23.52 47.08
CA ILE A 619 12.80 -22.07 46.86
C ILE A 619 11.94 -21.82 45.64
N GLN A 620 10.80 -21.15 45.81
CA GLN A 620 9.85 -20.85 44.73
C GLN A 620 9.51 -19.36 44.71
N ALA A 621 9.14 -18.82 43.55
CA ALA A 621 8.59 -17.47 43.47
C ALA A 621 7.16 -17.46 44.03
N ALA A 622 6.86 -16.59 44.99
CA ALA A 622 5.59 -16.61 45.72
C ALA A 622 4.38 -16.28 44.85
N ALA A 623 4.53 -15.32 43.92
CA ALA A 623 3.46 -14.86 43.04
C ALA A 623 3.51 -15.48 41.62
N TYR A 624 4.58 -16.20 41.28
CA TYR A 624 4.86 -16.62 39.90
C TYR A 624 5.16 -18.13 39.83
N PRO A 625 4.12 -18.98 39.86
CA PRO A 625 4.28 -20.43 39.85
C PRO A 625 4.85 -20.98 38.53
N GLY A 626 4.93 -20.17 37.47
CA GLY A 626 5.56 -20.56 36.21
C GLY A 626 7.09 -20.56 36.24
N LEU A 627 7.73 -19.92 37.25
CA LEU A 627 9.16 -20.05 37.49
C LEU A 627 9.45 -21.37 38.22
N GLN A 628 10.32 -22.20 37.64
CA GLN A 628 10.68 -23.48 38.22
C GLN A 628 11.38 -23.28 39.58
N PRO A 629 10.94 -23.98 40.63
CA PRO A 629 11.51 -23.82 41.96
C PRO A 629 12.91 -24.44 42.02
N ALA A 630 13.81 -23.78 42.74
CA ALA A 630 15.11 -24.36 43.06
C ALA A 630 14.96 -25.39 44.18
N ARG A 631 15.60 -26.55 44.02
CA ARG A 631 15.76 -27.55 45.09
C ARG A 631 17.23 -27.74 45.38
N HIS A 632 17.61 -27.60 46.65
CA HIS A 632 19.00 -27.74 47.07
C HIS A 632 19.07 -28.51 48.39
N THR A 633 20.02 -29.43 48.51
CA THR A 633 20.24 -30.20 49.74
C THR A 633 21.57 -29.81 50.34
N LEU A 634 21.55 -29.28 51.56
CA LEU A 634 22.74 -28.88 52.32
C LEU A 634 23.09 -29.98 53.34
N SER A 635 24.36 -30.37 53.39
CA SER A 635 24.88 -31.22 54.48
C SER A 635 25.28 -30.35 55.67
N LEU A 636 24.82 -30.73 56.87
CA LEU A 636 25.16 -30.05 58.13
C LEU A 636 26.36 -30.69 58.85
N SER A 637 26.96 -31.72 58.25
CA SER A 637 28.10 -32.50 58.76
C SER A 637 29.44 -31.79 58.70
#